data_AF-G5E0H7-F1
#
_entry.id   AF-G5E0H7-F1
#
_cell.length_a   1.000
_cell.length_b   1.000
_cell.length_c   1.000
_cell.angle_alpha   90.00
_cell.angle_beta   90.00
_cell.angle_gamma   90.00
#
_symmetry.space_group_name_H-M   'P 1'
#
loop_
_entity.id
_entity.type
_entity.pdbx_description
1 polymer ?
#
loop_
_entity_poly.entity_id
_entity_poly.type
_entity_poly.pdbx_seq_one_letter_code
_entity_poly.pdbx_strand_id
1 'polypeptide(L)'
;THNGFHCDEALACYLLRTLEPYRDTEIVRTRDPQLLAQCDVVVDVGEYDPCRHRDHHQRFCETMNSLYPDKPWVTKLSSAGLVYAHFGRQILATLGTVEEEPNITVLYDKMYEFVEEIDAIDNGISQFDGEQ
;
A
#
# COMPACT_ATOMS: atom_id res chain seq x y z
N THR A 1 -7.53 22.06 -4.95
CA THR A 1 -8.76 21.27 -4.77
C THR A 1 -8.60 19.94 -5.50
N HIS A 2 -8.16 18.92 -4.76
CA HIS A 2 -8.35 17.50 -5.07
C HIS A 2 -8.65 16.87 -3.71
N ASN A 3 -9.92 16.97 -3.29
CA ASN A 3 -10.44 16.37 -2.05
C ASN A 3 -11.17 15.04 -2.40
N GLY A 4 -10.67 14.32 -3.42
CA GLY A 4 -11.17 12.98 -3.73
C GLY A 4 -10.72 12.00 -2.65
N PHE A 5 -11.45 10.90 -2.46
CA PHE A 5 -10.88 9.72 -1.81
C PHE A 5 -10.21 8.90 -2.90
N HIS A 6 -8.94 8.56 -2.71
CA HIS A 6 -8.24 7.66 -3.58
C HIS A 6 -8.55 6.21 -3.15
N CYS A 7 -8.62 5.29 -4.11
CA CYS A 7 -8.92 3.88 -3.77
C CYS A 7 -7.76 3.25 -3.00
N ASP A 8 -6.54 3.73 -3.24
CA ASP A 8 -5.32 3.19 -2.66
C ASP A 8 -5.21 3.50 -1.15
N GLU A 9 -5.51 4.73 -0.72
CA GLU A 9 -5.50 5.13 0.71
C GLU A 9 -6.54 4.31 1.51
N ALA A 10 -7.70 4.04 0.92
CA ALA A 10 -8.74 3.21 1.53
C ALA A 10 -8.30 1.74 1.64
N LEU A 11 -7.68 1.19 0.60
CA LEU A 11 -7.16 -0.17 0.60
C LEU A 11 -5.99 -0.31 1.59
N ALA A 12 -5.07 0.65 1.64
CA ALA A 12 -3.98 0.70 2.60
C ALA A 12 -4.49 0.67 4.05
N CYS A 13 -5.49 1.49 4.38
CA CYS A 13 -6.13 1.48 5.70
C CYS A 13 -6.76 0.12 6.03
N TYR A 14 -7.47 -0.50 5.08
CA TYR A 14 -8.06 -1.82 5.28
C TYR A 14 -6.99 -2.88 5.53
N LEU A 15 -5.95 -2.93 4.69
CA LEU A 15 -4.83 -3.87 4.79
C LEU A 15 -4.13 -3.77 6.15
N LEU A 16 -3.82 -2.57 6.61
CA LEU A 16 -3.24 -2.35 7.95
C LEU A 16 -4.13 -2.91 9.05
N ARG A 17 -5.44 -2.61 9.02
CA ARG A 17 -6.40 -3.06 10.04
C ARG A 17 -6.66 -4.58 10.04
N THR A 18 -6.17 -5.33 9.06
CA THR A 18 -6.17 -6.80 9.16
C THR A 18 -5.18 -7.31 10.20
N LEU A 19 -4.09 -6.57 10.42
CA LEU A 19 -3.04 -6.92 11.39
C LEU A 19 -3.50 -6.59 12.81
N GLU A 20 -3.14 -7.46 13.76
CA GLU A 20 -3.53 -7.30 15.16
C GLU A 20 -3.13 -5.93 15.75
N PRO A 21 -1.90 -5.41 15.55
CA PRO A 21 -1.49 -4.14 16.14
C PRO A 21 -2.31 -2.93 15.67
N TYR A 22 -2.95 -3.03 14.50
CA TYR A 22 -3.66 -1.92 13.90
C TYR A 22 -5.18 -2.14 13.80
N ARG A 23 -5.70 -3.29 14.24
CA ARG A 23 -7.09 -3.72 14.02
C ARG A 23 -8.13 -2.69 14.42
N ASP A 24 -7.94 -2.11 15.59
CA ASP A 24 -8.86 -1.14 16.21
C ASP A 24 -8.31 0.29 16.19
N THR A 25 -7.38 0.59 15.28
CA THR A 25 -6.83 1.94 15.13
C THR A 25 -7.88 2.94 14.67
N GLU A 26 -7.78 4.16 15.22
CA GLU A 26 -8.55 5.31 14.76
C GLU A 26 -7.99 5.82 13.43
N ILE A 27 -8.87 5.99 12.43
CA ILE A 27 -8.48 6.58 11.16
C ILE A 27 -8.71 8.09 11.22
N VAL A 28 -7.62 8.85 11.23
CA VAL A 28 -7.65 10.31 11.21
C VAL A 28 -7.31 10.81 9.81
N ARG A 29 -8.27 11.44 9.12
CA ARG A 29 -8.04 12.08 7.82
C ARG A 29 -7.63 13.54 8.02
N THR A 30 -6.37 13.88 7.77
CA THR A 30 -5.85 15.24 7.96
C THR A 30 -4.64 15.53 7.08
N ARG A 31 -4.35 16.82 6.87
CA ARG A 31 -3.07 17.31 6.31
C ARG A 31 -2.29 18.17 7.30
N ASP A 32 -2.76 18.28 8.55
CA ASP A 32 -2.08 19.04 9.60
C ASP A 32 -0.81 18.30 10.06
N PRO A 33 0.40 18.84 9.81
CA PRO A 33 1.65 18.19 10.20
C PRO A 33 1.75 17.90 11.70
N GLN A 34 1.10 18.70 12.55
CA GLN A 34 1.12 18.49 14.00
C GLN A 34 0.34 17.24 14.41
N LEU A 35 -0.80 16.99 13.75
CA LEU A 35 -1.57 15.76 13.95
C LEU A 35 -0.85 14.56 13.32
N LEU A 36 -0.33 14.72 12.11
CA LEU A 36 0.44 13.66 11.43
C LEU A 36 1.66 13.21 12.24
N ALA A 37 2.31 14.12 12.96
CA ALA A 37 3.46 13.79 13.80
C ALA A 37 3.11 12.90 15.01
N GLN A 38 1.83 12.88 15.41
CA GLN A 38 1.31 12.09 16.54
C GLN A 38 0.81 10.71 16.12
N CYS A 39 0.53 10.49 14.83
CA CYS A 39 0.06 9.21 14.31
C CYS A 39 1.18 8.15 14.29
N ASP A 40 0.80 6.91 14.58
CA ASP A 40 1.68 5.72 14.54
C ASP A 40 2.04 5.30 13.11
N VAL A 41 1.06 5.37 12.21
CA VAL A 41 1.19 5.05 10.78
C VAL A 41 0.53 6.17 9.99
N VAL A 42 1.14 6.52 8.87
CA VAL A 42 0.70 7.63 8.03
C VAL A 42 0.78 7.22 6.56
N VAL A 43 -0.32 7.34 5.84
CA VAL A 43 -0.43 6.99 4.41
C VAL A 43 -0.99 8.16 3.61
N ASP A 44 -0.64 8.27 2.32
CA ASP A 44 -1.11 9.30 1.38
C ASP A 44 -1.02 10.78 1.87
N VAL A 45 0.08 11.17 2.52
CA VAL A 45 0.28 12.58 2.93
C VAL A 45 1.59 13.21 2.47
N GLY A 46 2.42 12.43 1.79
CA GLY A 46 3.58 13.00 1.11
C GLY A 46 4.79 13.27 2.00
N GLU A 47 5.10 12.39 2.98
CA GLU A 47 6.40 12.35 3.69
C GLU A 47 6.83 10.89 3.89
N TYR A 48 8.03 10.48 3.44
CA TYR A 48 8.50 9.08 3.54
C TYR A 48 9.52 8.98 4.66
N ASP A 49 9.17 8.19 5.66
CA ASP A 49 10.08 7.80 6.73
C ASP A 49 9.77 6.34 7.11
N PRO A 50 10.58 5.37 6.63
CA PRO A 50 10.34 3.95 6.90
C PRO A 50 10.54 3.60 8.38
N CYS A 51 11.32 4.40 9.12
CA CYS A 51 11.46 4.22 10.57
C CYS A 51 10.20 4.66 11.33
N ARG A 52 9.32 5.44 10.69
CA ARG A 52 8.07 5.97 11.28
C ARG A 52 6.81 5.51 10.55
N HIS A 53 6.92 4.49 9.69
CA HIS A 53 5.81 3.95 8.90
C HIS A 53 5.01 5.01 8.14
N ARG A 54 5.70 5.92 7.44
CA ARG A 54 5.09 7.00 6.64
C ARG A 54 5.24 6.73 5.15
N ASP A 55 4.14 6.82 4.40
CA ASP A 55 4.13 6.70 2.94
C ASP A 55 4.02 8.06 2.22
N HIS A 56 4.73 8.19 1.11
CA HIS A 56 4.91 9.44 0.36
C HIS A 56 4.54 9.28 -1.12
N HIS A 57 3.33 9.70 -1.47
CA HIS A 57 2.83 9.53 -2.83
C HIS A 57 3.58 10.36 -3.92
N GLN A 58 4.18 11.51 -3.58
CA GLN A 58 4.77 12.45 -4.57
C GLN A 58 6.27 12.30 -4.90
N ARG A 59 7.09 11.59 -4.12
CA ARG A 59 8.55 11.44 -4.39
C ARG A 59 9.09 10.01 -4.23
N PHE A 60 8.30 9.13 -3.63
CA PHE A 60 8.61 7.71 -3.63
C PHE A 60 8.65 7.25 -5.08
N CYS A 61 9.66 6.49 -5.51
CA CYS A 61 9.76 5.97 -6.88
C CYS A 61 10.05 4.46 -6.87
N GLU A 62 9.88 3.81 -5.71
CA GLU A 62 10.11 2.39 -5.62
C GLU A 62 8.97 1.63 -6.31
N THR A 63 9.33 0.43 -6.73
CA THR A 63 8.48 -0.56 -7.36
C THR A 63 8.63 -1.84 -6.55
N MET A 64 7.75 -2.83 -6.73
CA MET A 64 8.00 -4.14 -6.11
C MET A 64 9.34 -4.73 -6.55
N ASN A 65 9.75 -4.54 -7.81
CA ASN A 65 11.05 -5.01 -8.29
C ASN A 65 12.24 -4.31 -7.60
N SER A 66 12.16 -3.01 -7.32
CA SER A 66 13.27 -2.29 -6.67
C SER A 66 13.41 -2.66 -5.20
N LEU A 67 12.30 -2.98 -4.51
CA LEU A 67 12.32 -3.49 -3.13
C LEU A 67 12.67 -4.98 -3.06
N TYR A 68 12.20 -5.77 -4.02
CA TYR A 68 12.34 -7.23 -4.10
C TYR A 68 12.79 -7.62 -5.53
N PRO A 69 14.12 -7.73 -5.78
CA PRO A 69 14.66 -7.92 -7.13
C PRO A 69 14.22 -9.18 -7.87
N ASP A 70 13.67 -10.18 -7.17
CA ASP A 70 13.09 -11.40 -7.76
C ASP A 70 11.68 -11.19 -8.33
N LYS A 71 11.04 -10.05 -8.05
CA LYS A 71 9.68 -9.72 -8.50
C LYS A 71 9.69 -8.97 -9.83
N PRO A 72 8.79 -9.26 -10.78
CA PRO A 72 8.84 -8.68 -12.13
C PRO A 72 8.19 -7.29 -12.26
N TRP A 73 7.47 -6.83 -11.24
CA TRP A 73 6.61 -5.65 -11.33
C TRP A 73 7.38 -4.34 -11.17
N VAL A 74 7.29 -3.50 -12.21
CA VAL A 74 7.99 -2.21 -12.32
C VAL A 74 7.04 -1.02 -12.21
N THR A 75 5.75 -1.28 -11.95
CA THR A 75 4.80 -0.22 -11.59
C THR A 75 5.24 0.41 -10.29
N LYS A 76 5.25 1.75 -10.26
CA LYS A 76 5.57 2.53 -9.07
C LYS A 76 4.54 2.23 -7.98
N LEU A 77 4.99 2.03 -6.75
CA LEU A 77 4.06 1.78 -5.66
C LEU A 77 3.34 3.07 -5.24
N SER A 78 2.10 2.91 -4.77
CA SER A 78 1.36 3.90 -4.00
C SER A 78 1.12 3.40 -2.57
N SER A 79 0.18 4.01 -1.83
CA SER A 79 -0.08 3.64 -0.43
C SER A 79 -0.45 2.20 -0.23
N ALA A 80 -1.29 1.63 -1.11
CA ALA A 80 -1.72 0.25 -0.98
C ALA A 80 -0.56 -0.73 -1.25
N GLY A 81 0.15 -0.57 -2.37
CA GLY A 81 1.27 -1.43 -2.70
C GLY A 81 2.44 -1.30 -1.72
N LEU A 82 2.71 -0.14 -1.14
CA LEU A 82 3.76 -0.02 -0.12
C LEU A 82 3.40 -0.77 1.17
N VAL A 83 2.17 -0.63 1.66
CA VAL A 83 1.67 -1.42 2.80
C VAL A 83 1.75 -2.91 2.48
N TYR A 84 1.32 -3.30 1.28
CA TYR A 84 1.34 -4.70 0.86
C TYR A 84 2.75 -5.26 0.67
N ALA A 85 3.68 -4.46 0.15
CA ALA A 85 5.10 -4.81 0.01
C ALA A 85 5.67 -5.23 1.37
N HIS A 86 5.47 -4.39 2.40
CA HIS A 86 6.01 -4.64 3.74
C HIS A 86 5.25 -5.70 4.55
N PHE A 87 3.91 -5.71 4.47
CA PHE A 87 3.08 -6.50 5.38
C PHE A 87 2.25 -7.59 4.71
N GLY A 88 2.24 -7.68 3.38
CA GLY A 88 1.33 -8.57 2.64
C GLY A 88 1.40 -10.03 3.08
N ARG A 89 2.59 -10.56 3.38
CA ARG A 89 2.72 -11.94 3.92
C ARG A 89 2.03 -12.11 5.28
N GLN A 90 2.19 -11.15 6.19
CA GLN A 90 1.56 -11.16 7.51
C GLN A 90 0.04 -10.99 7.40
N ILE A 91 -0.41 -10.12 6.49
CA ILE A 91 -1.81 -9.91 6.17
C ILE A 91 -2.44 -11.21 5.68
N LEU A 92 -1.82 -11.87 4.70
CA LEU A 92 -2.31 -13.13 4.14
C LEU A 92 -2.35 -14.26 5.18
N ALA A 93 -1.32 -14.37 6.03
CA ALA A 93 -1.31 -15.32 7.13
C ALA A 93 -2.45 -15.04 8.12
N THR A 94 -2.75 -13.77 8.41
CA THR A 94 -3.82 -13.37 9.33
C THR A 94 -5.22 -13.60 8.77
N LEU A 95 -5.39 -13.42 7.46
CA LEU A 95 -6.68 -13.66 6.78
C LEU A 95 -7.04 -15.15 6.65
N GLY A 96 -6.16 -16.05 7.10
CA GLY A 96 -6.52 -17.44 7.40
C GLY A 96 -6.79 -18.31 6.17
N THR A 97 -6.34 -17.93 4.99
CA THR A 97 -6.51 -18.76 3.78
C THR A 97 -5.38 -19.76 3.59
N VAL A 98 -4.21 -19.53 4.19
CA VAL A 98 -3.01 -20.34 3.97
C VAL A 98 -2.02 -20.21 5.15
N GLU A 99 -1.68 -21.32 5.79
CA GLU A 99 -0.63 -21.39 6.83
C GLU A 99 0.71 -21.93 6.32
N GLU A 100 0.76 -22.43 5.07
CA GLU A 100 1.96 -23.01 4.48
C GLU A 100 2.75 -22.00 3.63
N GLU A 101 4.04 -21.83 3.94
CA GLU A 101 4.97 -20.90 3.27
C GLU A 101 5.00 -20.94 1.73
N PRO A 102 4.96 -22.11 1.05
CA PRO A 102 4.91 -22.15 -0.41
C PRO A 102 3.63 -21.52 -0.97
N ASN A 103 2.52 -21.77 -0.31
CA ASN A 103 1.21 -21.28 -0.72
C ASN A 103 1.06 -19.78 -0.40
N ILE A 104 1.65 -19.28 0.71
CA ILE A 104 1.70 -17.85 1.04
C ILE A 104 2.47 -17.08 -0.02
N THR A 105 3.59 -17.62 -0.52
CA THR A 105 4.38 -16.95 -1.57
C THR A 105 3.60 -16.85 -2.88
N VAL A 106 2.93 -17.92 -3.31
CA VAL A 106 2.09 -17.89 -4.52
C VAL A 106 0.93 -16.92 -4.35
N LEU A 107 0.26 -16.94 -3.19
CA LEU A 107 -0.84 -16.02 -2.91
C LEU A 107 -0.35 -14.58 -2.81
N TYR A 108 0.83 -14.34 -2.25
CA TYR A 108 1.44 -13.02 -2.15
C TYR A 108 1.60 -12.38 -3.52
N ASP A 109 2.16 -13.14 -4.46
CA ASP A 109 2.37 -12.70 -5.83
C ASP A 109 1.05 -12.46 -6.56
N LYS A 110 0.08 -13.38 -6.40
CA LYS A 110 -1.24 -13.25 -7.03
C LYS A 110 -2.08 -12.11 -6.49
N MET A 111 -2.03 -11.87 -5.19
CA MET A 111 -2.73 -10.75 -4.60
C MET A 111 -2.04 -9.43 -4.92
N TYR A 112 -0.72 -9.42 -5.12
CA TYR A 112 -0.03 -8.22 -5.58
C TYR A 112 -0.47 -7.80 -6.98
N GLU A 113 -0.75 -8.74 -7.92
CA GLU A 113 -1.31 -8.39 -9.25
C GLU A 113 -2.59 -7.53 -9.13
N PHE A 114 -3.43 -7.78 -8.13
CA PHE A 114 -4.61 -6.93 -7.86
C PHE A 114 -4.25 -5.57 -7.24
N VAL A 115 -3.30 -5.54 -6.31
CA VAL A 115 -2.85 -4.30 -5.66
C VAL A 115 -2.13 -3.39 -6.65
N GLU A 116 -1.34 -3.95 -7.56
CA GLU A 116 -0.60 -3.22 -8.59
C GLU A 116 -1.53 -2.40 -9.48
N GLU A 117 -2.71 -2.92 -9.83
CA GLU A 117 -3.69 -2.17 -10.63
C GLU A 117 -4.21 -0.92 -9.90
N ILE A 118 -4.36 -1.00 -8.57
CA ILE A 118 -4.75 0.15 -7.75
C ILE A 118 -3.63 1.19 -7.71
N ASP A 119 -2.40 0.73 -7.53
CA ASP A 119 -1.21 1.59 -7.57
C ASP A 119 -1.02 2.23 -8.97
N ALA A 120 -1.30 1.49 -10.04
CA ALA A 120 -1.22 1.98 -11.41
C ALA A 120 -2.21 3.14 -11.63
N ILE A 121 -3.46 2.99 -11.17
CA ILE A 121 -4.49 4.04 -11.23
C ILE A 121 -4.03 5.27 -10.46
N ASP A 122 -3.49 5.10 -9.26
CA ASP A 122 -3.08 6.24 -8.44
C ASP A 122 -1.85 6.97 -8.99
N ASN A 123 -0.97 6.23 -9.67
CA ASN A 123 0.14 6.78 -10.44
C ASN A 123 -0.27 7.35 -11.82
N GLY A 124 -1.58 7.37 -12.14
CA GLY A 124 -2.12 7.99 -13.35
C GLY A 124 -1.92 7.15 -14.62
N ILE A 125 -1.69 5.85 -14.50
CA ILE A 125 -1.64 4.93 -15.64
C ILE A 125 -3.08 4.70 -16.14
N SER A 126 -3.27 4.82 -17.45
CA SER A 126 -4.59 4.61 -18.08
C SER A 126 -5.04 3.16 -17.98
N GLN A 127 -6.30 2.93 -17.61
CA GLN A 127 -6.92 1.60 -17.57
C GLN A 127 -7.26 1.04 -18.96
N PHE A 128 -7.18 1.88 -19.99
CA PHE A 128 -7.55 1.52 -21.36
C PHE A 128 -6.48 2.00 -22.34
N ASP A 129 -6.17 1.17 -23.33
CA ASP A 129 -5.22 1.46 -24.43
C ASP A 129 -5.76 2.46 -25.48
N GLY A 130 -6.91 3.11 -25.22
CA GLY A 130 -7.59 3.98 -26.17
C GLY A 130 -7.09 5.42 -26.16
N GLU A 131 -6.70 5.91 -27.34
CA GLU A 131 -6.29 7.29 -27.65
C GLU A 131 -7.24 8.35 -27.06
N GLN A 132 -6.68 9.40 -26.44
CA GLN A 132 -7.40 10.64 -26.12
C GLN A 132 -7.52 11.55 -27.34
#